data_AF-A0A349BC31-F1
#
_entry.id   AF-A0A349BC31-F1
#
_cell.length_a   1.000
_cell.length_b   1.000
_cell.length_c   1.000
_cell.angle_alpha   90.00
_cell.angle_beta   90.00
_cell.angle_gamma   90.00
#
_symmetry.space_group_name_H-M   'P 1'
#
loop_
_entity.id
_entity.type
_entity.pdbx_description
1 polymer ?
#
loop_
_entity_poly.entity_id
_entity_poly.type
_entity_poly.pdbx_seq_one_letter_code
_entity_poly.pdbx_strand_id
1 'polypeptide(L)' 'IARTDPDAPKHKGLSEFIVDMTSPGITVKPIRDMTDDDHFCEIYFDDVRVPAQNLVGMENNSFKQVMRQMEHERGGIDR' A
#
# COMPACT_ATOMS: atom_id res chain seq x y z
N ILE A 1 -1.16 1.05 -2.23
CA ILE A 1 -1.13 1.33 -3.69
C ILE A 1 -2.53 1.12 -4.22
N ALA A 2 -3.06 2.06 -4.99
CA ALA A 2 -4.38 1.94 -5.62
C ALA A 2 -4.35 2.53 -7.04
N ARG A 3 -5.35 2.18 -7.86
CA ARG A 3 -5.52 2.72 -9.20
C ARG A 3 -6.17 4.10 -9.13
N THR A 4 -5.53 5.10 -9.72
CA THR A 4 -6.03 6.49 -9.86
C THR A 4 -6.43 6.81 -11.29
N ASP A 5 -5.81 6.14 -12.27
CA ASP A 5 -6.20 6.21 -13.67
C ASP A 5 -6.78 4.84 -14.12
N PRO A 6 -8.11 4.75 -14.33
CA PRO A 6 -8.79 3.53 -14.76
C PRO A 6 -8.43 3.10 -16.19
N ASP A 7 -8.08 4.05 -17.05
CA ASP A 7 -7.86 3.85 -18.47
C ASP A 7 -6.37 3.58 -18.78
N ALA A 8 -5.47 3.96 -17.88
CA ALA A 8 -4.05 3.73 -18.04
C ALA A 8 -3.65 2.23 -18.00
N PRO A 9 -2.73 1.81 -18.89
CA PRO A 9 -2.23 0.43 -18.92
C PRO A 9 -1.62 -0.02 -17.59
N LYS A 10 -1.94 -1.23 -17.13
CA LYS A 10 -1.37 -1.93 -15.95
C LYS A 10 -0.76 -1.00 -14.89
N HIS A 11 0.57 -0.88 -14.84
CA HIS A 11 1.33 -0.20 -13.79
C HIS A 11 1.39 1.32 -13.94
N LYS A 12 0.92 1.86 -15.07
CA LYS A 12 0.96 3.29 -15.39
C LYS A 12 -0.18 4.08 -14.76
N GLY A 13 -1.23 3.43 -14.26
CA GLY A 13 -2.36 4.10 -13.61
C GLY A 13 -2.40 3.97 -12.09
N LEU A 14 -1.27 3.62 -11.47
CA LEU A 14 -1.20 3.32 -10.04
C LEU A 14 -0.53 4.44 -9.26
N SER A 15 -1.09 4.76 -8.10
CA SER A 15 -0.59 5.75 -7.15
C SER A 15 -0.35 5.13 -5.78
N GLU A 16 0.55 5.76 -5.02
CA GLU A 16 0.97 5.34 -3.69
C GLU A 16 0.46 6.37 -2.67
N PHE A 17 -0.02 5.89 -1.53
CA PHE A 17 -0.70 6.71 -0.55
C PHE A 17 -0.29 6.32 0.87
N ILE A 18 -0.19 7.33 1.74
CA ILE A 18 -0.19 7.14 3.18
C ILE A 18 -1.64 7.09 3.65
N VAL A 19 -2.04 5.98 4.26
CA VAL A 19 -3.40 5.78 4.78
C VAL A 19 -3.34 5.73 6.29
N ASP A 20 -4.12 6.58 6.95
CA ASP A 20 -4.33 6.49 8.39
C ASP A 20 -5.21 5.27 8.69
N MET A 21 -4.66 4.28 9.37
CA MET A 21 -5.33 3.01 9.68
C MET A 21 -6.50 3.16 10.66
N THR A 22 -6.65 4.33 11.29
CA THR A 22 -7.82 4.66 12.13
C THR A 22 -8.95 5.31 11.35
N SER A 23 -8.76 5.55 10.04
CA SER A 23 -9.78 6.17 9.18
C SER A 23 -11.08 5.34 9.18
N PRO A 24 -12.26 6.01 9.20
CA PRO A 24 -13.53 5.33 9.02
C PRO A 24 -13.55 4.48 7.75
N GLY A 25 -14.10 3.26 7.84
CA GLY A 25 -14.19 2.31 6.72
C GLY A 25 -13.03 1.31 6.63
N ILE A 26 -11.99 1.42 7.45
CA ILE A 26 -10.91 0.43 7.53
C ILE A 26 -11.28 -0.67 8.52
N THR A 27 -11.21 -1.94 8.09
CA THR A 27 -11.31 -3.11 8.97
C THR A 27 -10.04 -3.95 8.85
N VAL A 28 -9.37 -4.18 9.99
CA VAL A 28 -8.21 -5.08 10.08
C VAL A 28 -8.66 -6.40 10.70
N LYS A 29 -8.42 -7.51 10.02
CA LYS A 29 -8.69 -8.87 10.51
C LYS A 29 -7.37 -9.63 10.67
N PRO A 30 -6.83 -9.75 11.90
CA PRO A 30 -5.66 -10.58 12.15
C PRO A 30 -5.92 -12.03 11.73
N ILE A 31 -4.88 -12.68 11.20
CA ILE A 31 -4.84 -14.09 10.88
C ILE A 31 -3.86 -14.74 11.86
N ARG A 32 -4.38 -15.66 12.67
CA ARG A 32 -3.59 -16.47 13.59
C ARG A 32 -2.96 -17.63 12.85
N ASP A 33 -1.64 -17.73 12.93
CA ASP A 33 -0.88 -18.78 12.27
C ASP A 33 -0.74 -20.04 13.14
N MET A 34 -0.09 -21.08 12.60
CA MET A 34 0.07 -22.37 13.29
C MET A 34 0.98 -22.30 14.53
N THR A 35 1.74 -21.21 14.68
CA THR A 35 2.60 -20.96 15.85
C THR A 35 1.88 -20.17 16.94
N ASP A 36 0.59 -19.91 16.74
CA ASP A 36 -0.27 -19.16 17.65
C ASP A 36 -0.01 -17.64 17.65
N ASP A 37 0.72 -17.13 16.65
CA ASP A 37 1.08 -15.72 16.49
C ASP A 37 0.19 -15.03 15.43
N ASP A 38 0.11 -13.69 15.49
CA ASP A 38 -0.79 -12.85 14.69
C ASP A 38 0.02 -11.84 13.84
N HIS A 39 1.04 -12.31 13.12
CA HIS A 39 1.87 -11.47 12.25
C HIS A 39 1.23 -11.12 10.89
N PHE A 40 0.16 -11.80 10.52
CA PHE A 40 -0.55 -11.59 9.25
C PHE A 40 -1.94 -11.00 9.50
N CYS A 41 -2.45 -10.23 8.54
CA CYS A 41 -3.82 -9.73 8.60
C CYS A 41 -4.39 -9.50 7.20
N GLU A 42 -5.71 -9.54 7.10
CA GLU A 42 -6.45 -8.99 5.97
C GLU A 42 -6.90 -7.56 6.32
N ILE A 43 -6.77 -6.65 5.37
CA ILE A 43 -7.19 -5.26 5.53
C ILE A 43 -8.24 -4.95 4.47
N TYR A 44 -9.43 -4.56 4.92
CA TYR A 44 -10.55 -4.14 4.09
C TYR A 44 -10.65 -2.62 4.13
N PHE A 45 -10.82 -2.01 2.96
CA PHE A 45 -11.05 -0.58 2.79
C PHE A 45 -12.45 -0.39 2.18
N ASP A 46 -13.40 0.09 2.97
CA ASP A 46 -14.77 0.37 2.55
C ASP A 46 -15.01 1.88 2.53
N ASP A 47 -15.17 2.45 1.34
CA ASP A 47 -15.41 3.88 1.11
C ASP A 47 -14.41 4.87 1.78
N VAL A 48 -13.22 4.39 2.15
CA VAL A 48 -12.18 5.16 2.85
C VAL A 48 -11.76 6.38 2.02
N ARG A 49 -11.82 7.56 2.63
CA ARG A 49 -11.36 8.82 2.01
C ARG A 49 -9.92 9.11 2.40
N VAL A 50 -9.06 9.24 1.40
CA VAL A 50 -7.64 9.57 1.57
C VAL A 50 -7.38 10.98 1.02
N PRO A 51 -6.86 11.93 1.84
CA PRO A 51 -6.53 13.27 1.36
C PRO A 51 -5.46 13.25 0.25
N ALA A 52 -5.58 14.13 -0.74
CA ALA A 52 -4.62 14.22 -1.85
C ALA A 52 -3.18 14.52 -1.39
N GLN A 53 -3.02 15.24 -0.27
CA GLN A 53 -1.71 15.52 0.33
C GLN A 53 -0.98 14.26 0.84
N ASN A 54 -1.70 13.16 1.04
CA ASN A 54 -1.14 11.88 1.44
C ASN A 54 -0.64 11.04 0.25
N LEU A 55 -0.74 11.58 -0.98
CA LEU A 55 -0.11 11.00 -2.15
C LEU A 55 1.42 10.99 -1.95
N VAL A 56 2.02 9.82 -2.15
CA VAL A 56 3.47 9.67 -2.07
C VAL A 56 4.07 9.90 -3.45
N GLY A 57 4.93 10.92 -3.54
CA GLY A 57 5.65 11.27 -4.76
C GLY A 57 4.71 11.80 -5.84
N MET A 58 4.64 11.11 -6.98
CA MET A 58 3.84 11.55 -8.14
C MET A 58 2.66 10.61 -8.39
N GLU A 59 1.51 11.20 -8.75
CA GLU A 59 0.35 10.46 -9.23
C GLU A 59 0.75 9.59 -10.43
N ASN A 60 0.19 8.38 -10.50
CA ASN A 60 0.42 7.41 -11.58
C ASN A 60 1.86 6.88 -11.70
N ASN A 61 2.72 7.12 -10.70
CA ASN A 61 4.13 6.73 -10.70
C ASN A 61 4.48 5.66 -9.64
N SER A 62 3.51 5.07 -8.95
CA SER A 62 3.78 4.22 -7.78
C SER A 62 4.61 2.99 -8.09
N PHE A 63 4.44 2.38 -9.26
CA PHE A 63 5.21 1.18 -9.61
C PHE A 63 6.72 1.43 -9.58
N LYS A 64 7.18 2.56 -10.12
CA LYS A 64 8.61 2.91 -10.07
C LYS A 64 9.07 3.17 -8.64
N GLN A 65 8.26 3.85 -7.85
CA GLN A 65 8.56 4.20 -6.46
C GLN A 65 8.67 2.95 -5.59
N VAL A 66 7.69 2.06 -5.69
CA VAL A 66 7.60 0.81 -4.92
C VAL A 66 8.70 -0.16 -5.34
N MET A 67 9.01 -0.28 -6.63
CA MET A 67 10.14 -1.11 -7.05
C MET A 67 11.46 -0.64 -6.43
N ARG A 68 11.68 0.67 -6.32
CA ARG A 68 12.86 1.23 -5.65
C ARG A 68 12.87 0.92 -4.15
N GLN A 69 11.72 1.00 -3.48
CA GLN A 69 11.60 0.59 -2.07
C GLN A 69 11.89 -0.90 -1.91
N MET A 70 11.31 -1.76 -2.77
CA MET A 70 11.56 -3.20 -2.73
C MET A 70 13.02 -3.57 -3.02
N GLU A 71 13.70 -2.86 -3.92
CA GLU A 71 15.15 -3.00 -4.14
C GLU A 71 15.94 -2.70 -2.86
N HIS A 72 15.54 -1.67 -2.10
CA HIS A 72 16.17 -1.32 -0.83
C HIS A 72 15.94 -2.40 0.23
N GLU A 73 14.69 -2.82 0.44
CA GLU A 73 14.33 -3.87 1.41
C GLU A 73 15.01 -5.22 1.10
N ARG A 74 15.17 -5.56 -0.18
CA ARG A 74 15.85 -6.79 -0.62
C ARG A 74 17.37 -6.66 -0.67
N GLY A 75 17.88 -5.42 -0.58
CA GLY A 75 19.28 -5.09 -0.77
C GLY A 75 20.19 -5.65 0.33
N GLY A 76 19.64 -5.94 1.51
CA GLY A 76 20.39 -6.29 2.72
C GLY A 76 21.14 -5.06 3.21
N ILE A 77 20.73 -4.53 4.36
CA ILE A 77 21.33 -3.34 4.99
C ILE A 77 22.82 -3.54 5.35
N ASP A 78 23.37 -4.75 5.22
CA ASP A 78 24.82 -5.03 5.29
C ASP A 78 25.37 -5.57 3.96
N ARG A 79 26.04 -4.69 3.21
CA ARG A 79 27.25 -5.00 2.44
C ARG A 79 28.24 -3.85 2.61
#